data_AF-A0A968M2N5-F1
#
_entry.id   AF-A0A968M2N5-F1
#
_cell.length_a   1.000
_cell.length_b   1.000
_cell.length_c   1.000
_cell.angle_alpha   90.00
_cell.angle_beta   90.00
_cell.angle_gamma   90.00
#
_symmetry.space_group_name_H-M   'P 1'
#
loop_
_entity.id
_entity.type
_entity.pdbx_description
1 polymer ?
#
loop_
_entity_poly.entity_id
_entity_poly.type
_entity_poly.pdbx_seq_one_letter_code
_entity_poly.pdbx_strand_id
1 'polypeptide(L)'
;MEAKIEAPIKTVVVPLVPGFEELEAVTIIDVLRRGEVNVVVAGPTTAAVVGSHRIALCPDAALEAIAWGEIDGLVLPGGPGTELLQQTLRCAKPCGN
;
A
#
# COMPACT_ATOMS: atom_id res chain seq x y z
N MET A 1 0.75 -39.60 -2.78
CA MET A 1 1.21 -38.43 -2.02
C MET A 1 1.12 -37.26 -2.98
N GLU A 2 0.04 -36.48 -2.89
CA GLU A 2 -0.13 -35.33 -3.78
C GLU A 2 0.52 -34.11 -3.11
N ALA A 3 1.50 -33.51 -3.78
CA ALA A 3 2.04 -32.23 -3.38
C ALA A 3 0.95 -31.18 -3.63
N LYS A 4 0.37 -30.62 -2.57
CA LYS A 4 -0.38 -29.37 -2.69
C LYS A 4 0.65 -28.29 -3.05
N ILE A 5 0.58 -27.80 -4.28
CA ILE A 5 1.27 -26.56 -4.65
C ILE A 5 0.49 -25.44 -3.98
N GLU A 6 1.00 -24.93 -2.87
CA GLU A 6 0.47 -23.73 -2.23
C GLU A 6 0.77 -22.55 -3.16
N ALA A 7 -0.28 -21.82 -3.56
CA ALA A 7 -0.11 -20.62 -4.37
C ALA A 7 0.73 -19.60 -3.57
N PRO A 8 1.65 -18.87 -4.23
CA PRO A 8 2.47 -17.88 -3.54
C PRO A 8 1.58 -16.81 -2.89
N ILE A 9 1.89 -16.46 -1.64
CA ILE A 9 1.20 -15.38 -0.92
C ILE A 9 1.37 -14.09 -1.71
N LYS A 10 0.25 -13.49 -2.09
CA LYS A 10 0.21 -12.25 -2.85
C LYS A 10 0.61 -11.07 -1.98
N THR A 11 1.44 -10.16 -2.50
CA THR A 11 1.86 -8.94 -1.80
C THR A 11 1.14 -7.72 -2.36
N VAL A 12 0.46 -6.97 -1.49
CA VAL A 12 -0.24 -5.72 -1.86
C VAL A 12 0.32 -4.56 -1.03
N VAL A 13 0.63 -3.45 -1.68
CA VAL A 13 1.09 -2.24 -1.01
C VAL A 13 -0.06 -1.25 -0.87
N VAL A 14 -0.20 -0.66 0.31
CA VAL A 14 -1.11 0.46 0.61
C VAL A 14 -0.26 1.65 1.06
N PRO A 15 0.02 2.61 0.17
CA PRO A 15 0.80 3.77 0.51
C PRO A 15 -0.04 4.82 1.24
N LEU A 16 0.51 5.39 2.30
CA LEU A 16 -0.05 6.46 3.08
C LEU A 16 0.69 7.77 2.78
N VAL A 17 -0.07 8.83 2.58
CA VAL A 17 0.44 10.20 2.43
C VAL A 17 -0.38 11.14 3.30
N PRO A 18 0.18 12.24 3.81
CA PRO A 18 -0.59 13.18 4.62
C PRO A 18 -1.91 13.57 3.94
N GLY A 19 -3.02 13.42 4.66
CA GLY A 19 -4.36 13.68 4.11
C GLY A 19 -4.98 12.51 3.34
N PHE A 20 -4.50 11.28 3.48
CA PHE A 20 -5.19 10.09 2.95
C PHE A 20 -6.59 9.90 3.58
N GLU A 21 -7.50 9.21 2.88
CA GLU A 21 -8.81 8.81 3.37
C GLU A 21 -8.68 7.58 4.28
N GLU A 22 -8.95 7.76 5.57
CA GLU A 22 -8.61 6.75 6.58
C GLU A 22 -9.51 5.52 6.53
N LEU A 23 -10.78 5.67 6.15
CA LEU A 23 -11.73 4.56 6.08
C LEU A 23 -11.36 3.64 4.92
N GLU A 24 -11.06 4.17 3.74
CA GLU A 24 -10.61 3.39 2.58
C GLU A 24 -9.30 2.64 2.89
N ALA A 25 -8.32 3.32 3.50
CA ALA A 25 -7.05 2.72 3.87
C ALA A 25 -7.23 1.58 4.89
N VAL A 26 -7.89 1.83 6.02
CA VAL A 26 -8.05 0.82 7.07
C VAL A 26 -8.90 -0.35 6.58
N THR A 27 -9.98 -0.07 5.84
CA THR A 27 -10.89 -1.12 5.35
C THR A 27 -10.16 -2.09 4.42
N ILE A 28 -9.38 -1.58 3.45
CA ILE A 28 -8.71 -2.47 2.52
C ILE A 28 -7.58 -3.26 3.19
N ILE A 29 -6.83 -2.62 4.09
CA ILE A 29 -5.78 -3.29 4.89
C ILE A 29 -6.39 -4.47 5.66
N ASP A 30 -7.49 -4.22 6.36
CA ASP A 30 -8.17 -5.19 7.21
C ASP A 30 -8.76 -6.35 6.40
N VAL A 31 -9.48 -6.05 5.31
CA VAL A 31 -10.08 -7.07 4.43
C VAL A 31 -9.02 -7.97 3.78
N LEU A 32 -7.96 -7.39 3.21
CA LEU A 32 -6.92 -8.15 2.54
C LEU A 32 -6.12 -9.01 3.52
N ARG A 33 -5.78 -8.49 4.71
CA ARG A 33 -5.09 -9.27 5.75
C ARG A 33 -5.94 -10.45 6.24
N ARG A 34 -7.26 -10.30 6.38
CA ARG A 34 -8.16 -11.42 6.70
C ARG A 34 -8.25 -12.46 5.57
N GLY A 35 -7.98 -12.05 4.34
CA GLY A 35 -7.85 -12.93 3.18
C GLY A 35 -6.45 -13.54 3.00
N GLU A 36 -5.59 -13.48 4.02
CA GLU A 36 -4.22 -14.01 4.00
C GLU A 36 -3.31 -13.38 2.93
N VAL A 37 -3.63 -12.16 2.49
CA VAL A 37 -2.76 -11.37 1.61
C VAL A 37 -1.69 -10.68 2.46
N ASN A 38 -0.45 -10.69 1.98
CA ASN A 38 0.63 -9.91 2.59
C ASN A 38 0.44 -8.43 2.26
N VAL A 39 -0.13 -7.66 3.20
CA VAL A 39 -0.36 -6.23 3.02
C VAL A 39 0.74 -5.42 3.70
N VAL A 40 1.47 -4.64 2.91
CA VAL A 40 2.49 -3.70 3.37
C VAL A 40 1.94 -2.28 3.34
N VAL A 41 1.79 -1.67 4.52
CA VAL A 41 1.43 -0.26 4.65
C VAL A 41 2.70 0.57 4.54
N ALA A 42 2.83 1.37 3.48
CA ALA A 42 4.06 2.12 3.19
C ALA A 42 3.84 3.62 3.38
N GLY A 43 4.69 4.32 4.12
CA GLY A 43 4.61 5.78 4.28
C GLY A 43 5.85 6.50 3.74
N PRO A 44 5.91 7.83 3.79
CA PRO A 44 7.14 8.57 3.46
C PRO A 44 8.29 8.21 4.40
N THR A 45 7.95 7.76 5.61
CA THR A 45 8.85 7.16 6.60
C THR A 45 8.04 6.10 7.36
N THR A 46 8.60 5.52 8.42
CA THR A 46 7.85 4.66 9.37
C THR A 46 7.18 5.45 10.51
N ALA A 47 7.29 6.79 10.51
CA ALA A 47 6.55 7.62 11.45
C ALA A 47 5.06 7.70 11.09
N ALA A 48 4.22 8.03 12.06
CA ALA A 48 2.78 8.14 11.86
C ALA A 48 2.42 9.18 10.79
N VAL A 49 1.53 8.79 9.88
CA VAL A 49 0.96 9.65 8.83
C VAL A 49 -0.45 10.03 9.25
N VAL A 50 -0.77 11.33 9.19
CA VAL A 50 -2.09 11.86 9.56
C VAL A 50 -2.98 11.93 8.33
N GLY A 51 -4.17 11.31 8.40
CA GLY A 51 -5.17 11.35 7.34
C GLY A 51 -6.03 12.61 7.34
N SER A 52 -6.99 12.68 6.42
CA SER A 52 -7.80 13.88 6.17
C SER A 52 -8.71 14.26 7.34
N HIS A 53 -9.09 13.29 8.17
CA HIS A 53 -9.92 13.47 9.36
C HIS A 53 -9.14 13.42 10.68
N ARG A 54 -7.81 13.60 10.62
CA ARG A 54 -6.88 13.65 11.77
C ARG A 54 -6.71 12.32 12.50
N ILE A 55 -6.98 11.20 11.84
CA ILE A 55 -6.60 9.88 12.34
C ILE A 55 -5.17 9.60 11.88
N ALA A 56 -4.32 9.13 12.79
CA ALA A 56 -2.93 8.81 12.48
C ALA A 56 -2.74 7.29 12.37
N LEU A 57 -2.06 6.86 11.31
CA LEU A 57 -1.65 5.46 11.12
C LEU A 57 -0.13 5.37 11.05
N CYS A 58 0.44 4.36 11.70
CA CYS A 58 1.87 4.04 11.60
C CYS A 58 2.08 3.06 10.42
N PRO A 59 2.90 3.44 9.42
CA PRO A 59 3.26 2.53 8.34
C PRO A 59 4.15 1.37 8.82
N ASP A 60 4.06 0.24 8.12
CA ASP A 60 4.95 -0.91 8.32
C ASP A 60 6.36 -0.63 7.79
N ALA A 61 6.45 0.14 6.70
CA ALA A 61 7.71 0.43 6.00
C ALA A 61 7.71 1.83 5.38
N ALA A 62 8.91 2.33 5.04
CA ALA A 62 9.08 3.50 4.20
C ALA A 62 8.89 3.13 2.71
N LEU A 63 8.34 4.03 1.89
CA LEU A 63 8.10 3.84 0.46
C LEU A 63 9.38 3.49 -0.31
N GLU A 64 10.52 4.05 0.09
CA GLU A 64 11.82 3.81 -0.50
C GLU A 64 12.34 2.39 -0.24
N ALA A 65 11.83 1.72 0.79
CA ALA A 65 12.19 0.35 1.14
C ALA A 65 11.36 -0.70 0.39
N ILE A 66 10.36 -0.29 -0.40
CA ILE A 66 9.48 -1.20 -1.13
C ILE A 66 10.18 -1.73 -2.38
N ALA A 67 10.23 -3.06 -2.50
CA ALA A 67 10.64 -3.76 -3.71
C ALA A 67 9.50 -3.75 -4.75
N TRP A 68 9.31 -2.62 -5.45
CA TRP A 68 8.19 -2.41 -6.39
C TRP A 68 8.09 -3.45 -7.54
N GLY A 69 9.17 -4.16 -7.86
CA GLY A 69 9.17 -5.24 -8.85
C GLY A 69 8.56 -6.56 -8.36
N GLU A 70 8.28 -6.68 -7.06
CA GLU A 70 7.85 -7.92 -6.40
C GLU A 70 6.40 -7.85 -5.87
N ILE A 71 5.69 -6.74 -6.10
CA ILE A 71 4.32 -6.56 -5.62
C ILE A 71 3.31 -7.10 -6.63
N ASP A 72 2.24 -7.71 -6.14
CA ASP A 72 1.12 -8.20 -6.96
C ASP A 72 -0.01 -7.17 -7.09
N GLY A 73 -0.02 -6.15 -6.21
CA GLY A 73 -1.05 -5.13 -6.21
C GLY A 73 -0.64 -3.85 -5.49
N LEU A 74 -1.31 -2.77 -5.89
CA LEU A 74 -1.18 -1.45 -5.30
C LEU A 74 -2.59 -0.90 -5.11
N VAL A 75 -2.95 -0.53 -3.89
CA VAL A 75 -4.21 0.14 -3.60
C VAL A 75 -3.92 1.58 -3.21
N LEU A 76 -4.64 2.53 -3.77
CA LEU A 76 -4.45 3.96 -3.50
C LEU A 76 -5.69 4.50 -2.80
N PRO A 77 -5.68 4.62 -1.46
CA PRO A 77 -6.75 5.28 -0.73
C PRO A 77 -6.88 6.73 -1.22
N GLY A 78 -8.09 7.24 -1.32
CA GLY A 78 -8.37 8.62 -1.72
C GLY A 78 -7.83 9.68 -0.75
N GLY A 79 -8.33 10.90 -0.92
CA GLY A 79 -7.99 12.04 -0.06
C GLY A 79 -7.06 13.07 -0.73
N PRO A 80 -6.98 14.30 -0.19
CA PRO A 80 -6.28 15.44 -0.78
C PRO A 80 -4.78 15.23 -1.05
N GLY A 81 -4.12 14.32 -0.31
CA GLY A 81 -2.70 14.00 -0.53
C GLY A 81 -2.43 12.99 -1.65
N THR A 82 -3.45 12.22 -2.05
CA THR A 82 -3.28 11.04 -2.91
C THR A 82 -3.07 11.40 -4.38
N GLU A 83 -3.58 12.53 -4.87
CA GLU A 83 -3.45 12.93 -6.28
C GLU A 83 -1.98 13.05 -6.73
N LEU A 84 -1.13 13.65 -5.88
CA LEU A 84 0.31 13.77 -6.15
C LEU A 84 1.01 12.41 -6.15
N LEU A 85 0.61 11.53 -5.25
CA LEU A 85 1.12 10.17 -5.17
C LEU A 85 0.76 9.37 -6.42
N GLN A 86 -0.49 9.47 -6.90
CA GLN A 86 -0.94 8.84 -8.13
C GLN A 86 -0.09 9.27 -9.33
N GLN A 87 0.22 10.56 -9.44
CA GLN A 87 1.08 11.08 -10.51
C GLN A 87 2.51 10.54 -10.40
N THR A 88 3.09 10.58 -9.20
CA THR A 88 4.45 10.11 -8.94
C THR A 88 4.60 8.61 -9.23
N LEU A 89 3.66 7.78 -8.75
CA LEU A 89 3.66 6.34 -8.99
C LEU A 89 3.35 5.98 -10.45
N ARG A 90 2.53 6.78 -11.15
CA ARG A 90 2.33 6.65 -12.60
C ARG A 90 3.61 6.93 -13.39
N CYS A 91 4.37 7.95 -13.00
CA CYS A 91 5.65 8.30 -13.63
C CYS A 91 6.79 7.34 -13.26
N ALA A 92 6.70 6.64 -12.13
CA ALA A 92 7.66 5.64 -11.69
C ALA A 92 7.53 4.30 -12.43
N LYS A 93 6.50 4.12 -13.26
CA LYS A 93 6.46 3.00 -14.21
C LYS A 93 7.63 3.21 -15.19
N PRO A 94 8.61 2.30 -15.30
CA PRO A 94 9.48 2.32 -16.45
C PRO A 94 8.57 2.09 -17.64
N CYS A 95 8.36 3.12 -18.45
CA CYS A 95 7.86 2.96 -19.80
C CYS A 95 8.90 2.09 -20.51
N GLY A 96 8.71 0.77 -20.46
CA GLY A 96 9.45 -0.18 -21.27
C GLY A 96 9.06 0.01 -22.72
N ASN A 97 10.07 -0.05 -23.60
CA ASN A 97 10.00 -0.07 -25.06
C ASN A 97 8.77 -0.78 -25.63
#